data_AF-A0A5B9WFU1-F1
#
_entry.id   AF-A0A5B9WFU1-F1
#
_cell.length_a   1.000
_cell.length_b   1.000
_cell.length_c   1.000
_cell.angle_alpha   90.00
_cell.angle_beta   90.00
_cell.angle_gamma   90.00
#
_symmetry.space_group_name_H-M   'P 1'
#
loop_
_entity.id
_entity.type
_entity.pdbx_description
1 polymer ?
#
loop_
_entity_poly.entity_id
_entity_poly.type
_entity_poly.pdbx_seq_one_letter_code
_entity_poly.pdbx_strand_id
1 'polypeptide(L)'
;MSKPGSEARPPAADGLVCRECGASNDAGSSECWLCNGRSLASAAAGSSPRPRGFFSSISGWMVAIAGLAVCMGLYALAPGMLFLAAISVLPAIAAVEVKAARRRRLGLPMSAAERVVIFVLITVVTPVLVVGAAVIALIAYCSMTGPVNFH
;
A
#
# COMPACT_ATOMS: atom_id res chain seq x y z
N MET A 1 45.63 1.61 -24.36
CA MET A 1 44.26 1.05 -24.46
C MET A 1 43.28 2.19 -24.37
N SER A 2 42.79 2.65 -25.52
CA SER A 2 41.94 3.85 -25.63
C SER A 2 40.49 3.48 -25.31
N LYS A 3 39.88 4.25 -24.40
CA LYS A 3 38.48 4.10 -23.99
C LYS A 3 37.59 4.49 -25.19
N PRO A 4 36.71 3.62 -25.71
CA PRO A 4 35.83 3.97 -26.81
C PRO A 4 34.98 5.17 -26.39
N GLY A 5 34.94 6.19 -27.25
CA GLY A 5 34.25 7.45 -27.01
C GLY A 5 32.77 7.20 -26.73
N SER A 6 32.27 7.85 -25.67
CA SER A 6 30.84 7.94 -25.39
C SER A 6 30.18 8.73 -26.51
N GLU A 7 29.71 8.03 -27.55
CA GLU A 7 28.88 8.59 -28.61
C GLU A 7 27.66 9.26 -27.96
N ALA A 8 27.47 10.54 -28.22
CA ALA A 8 26.41 11.34 -27.62
C ALA A 8 25.06 10.69 -27.93
N ARG A 9 24.41 10.13 -26.90
CA ARG A 9 23.07 9.56 -27.02
C ARG A 9 22.15 10.67 -27.57
N PRO A 10 21.50 10.47 -28.73
CA PRO A 10 20.58 11.48 -29.26
C PRO A 10 19.54 11.84 -28.20
N PRO A 11 19.06 13.10 -28.16
CA PRO A 11 18.05 13.53 -27.20
C PRO A 11 16.91 12.52 -27.23
N ALA A 12 16.56 11.98 -26.06
CA ALA A 12 15.54 10.94 -25.94
C ALA A 12 14.27 11.46 -26.62
N ALA A 13 13.93 10.86 -27.77
CA ALA A 13 12.76 11.24 -28.54
C ALA A 13 11.53 11.23 -27.63
N ASP A 14 10.69 12.26 -27.74
CA ASP A 14 9.52 12.49 -26.90
C ASP A 14 8.63 11.24 -26.84
N GLY A 15 8.81 10.44 -25.78
CA GLY A 15 8.07 9.21 -25.59
C GLY A 15 6.59 9.48 -25.36
N LEU A 16 5.73 8.62 -25.90
CA LEU A 16 4.30 8.64 -25.62
C LEU A 16 4.03 7.81 -24.35
N VAL A 17 3.08 8.24 -23.53
CA VAL A 17 2.60 7.49 -22.36
C VAL A 17 1.13 7.11 -22.57
N CYS A 18 0.80 5.83 -22.40
CA CYS A 18 -0.58 5.37 -22.49
C CYS A 18 -1.41 5.88 -21.31
N ARG A 19 -2.58 6.48 -21.57
CA ARG A 19 -3.45 7.06 -20.54
C ARG A 19 -4.23 6.00 -19.74
N GLU A 20 -4.51 4.87 -20.35
CA GLU A 20 -5.24 3.77 -19.69
C GLU A 20 -4.33 3.03 -18.73
N CYS A 21 -3.22 2.54 -19.26
CA CYS A 21 -2.20 1.95 -18.45
C CYS A 21 -0.93 2.80 -18.69
N GLY A 22 -0.49 3.75 -17.87
CA GLY A 22 0.81 4.50 -17.98
C GLY A 22 2.14 3.86 -18.48
N ALA A 23 2.18 3.08 -19.55
CA ALA A 23 3.35 2.47 -20.17
C ALA A 23 3.94 3.46 -21.17
N SER A 24 5.27 3.49 -21.25
CA SER A 24 5.99 4.28 -22.24
C SER A 24 5.95 3.56 -23.59
N ASN A 25 5.73 4.32 -24.65
CA ASN A 25 5.63 3.89 -26.03
C ASN A 25 6.50 4.79 -26.90
N ASP A 26 6.93 4.27 -28.04
CA ASP A 26 7.69 5.02 -29.02
C ASP A 26 6.87 6.19 -29.59
N ALA A 27 7.54 7.27 -29.97
CA ALA A 27 6.92 8.50 -30.47
C ALA A 27 6.00 8.29 -31.70
N GLY A 28 6.21 7.20 -32.45
CA GLY A 28 5.41 6.81 -33.62
C GLY A 28 4.35 5.74 -33.36
N SER A 29 4.20 5.25 -32.12
CA SER A 29 3.21 4.22 -31.84
C SER A 29 1.79 4.77 -31.91
N SER A 30 0.87 4.05 -32.56
CA SER A 30 -0.58 4.36 -32.57
C SER A 30 -1.34 3.63 -31.47
N GLU A 31 -0.73 2.61 -30.86
CA GLU A 31 -1.35 1.72 -29.88
C GLU A 31 -0.38 1.44 -28.73
N CYS A 32 -0.89 1.18 -27.53
CA CYS A 32 -0.05 0.79 -26.41
C CYS A 32 0.40 -0.66 -26.54
N TRP A 33 1.72 -0.93 -26.53
CA TRP A 33 2.25 -2.30 -26.62
C TRP A 33 1.80 -3.23 -25.48
N LEU A 34 1.37 -2.67 -24.34
CA LEU A 34 1.00 -3.44 -23.15
C LEU A 34 -0.50 -3.75 -23.07
N CYS A 35 -1.36 -2.78 -23.41
CA CYS A 35 -2.82 -2.95 -23.27
C CYS A 35 -3.60 -2.82 -24.59
N ASN A 36 -2.93 -2.59 -25.72
CA ASN A 36 -3.51 -2.27 -27.03
C ASN A 36 -4.47 -1.06 -27.04
N GLY A 37 -4.43 -0.22 -25.99
CA GLY A 37 -5.20 1.01 -25.91
C GLY A 37 -4.65 2.09 -26.85
N ARG A 38 -5.52 2.83 -27.52
CA ARG A 38 -5.15 3.89 -28.50
C ARG A 38 -4.95 5.27 -27.86
N SER A 39 -5.16 5.38 -26.54
CA SER A 39 -5.12 6.63 -25.79
C SER A 39 -3.68 7.02 -25.38
N LEU A 40 -2.83 7.31 -26.36
CA LEU A 40 -1.46 7.76 -26.13
C LEU A 40 -1.39 9.28 -25.95
N ALA A 41 -0.55 9.76 -25.03
CA ALA A 41 -0.30 11.19 -24.83
C ALA A 41 1.19 11.48 -24.81
N SER A 42 1.59 12.60 -25.43
CA SER A 42 2.96 13.09 -25.33
C SER A 42 3.32 13.36 -23.86
N ALA A 43 4.49 12.86 -23.44
CA ALA A 43 5.04 13.14 -22.11
C ALA A 43 5.40 14.63 -21.92
N ALA A 44 5.34 15.45 -22.98
CA ALA A 44 5.92 16.80 -23.06
C ALA A 44 5.22 17.90 -22.22
N ALA A 45 4.25 17.60 -21.36
CA ALA A 45 3.63 18.63 -20.51
C ALA A 45 3.23 18.10 -19.14
N GLY A 46 4.22 17.84 -18.27
CA GLY A 46 4.07 17.93 -16.81
C GLY A 46 3.00 17.07 -16.13
N SER A 47 2.40 16.09 -16.82
CA SER A 47 1.39 15.23 -16.22
C SER A 47 2.12 14.23 -15.31
N SER A 48 2.20 14.57 -14.03
CA SER A 48 2.67 13.65 -12.99
C SER A 48 1.95 12.30 -13.17
N PRO A 49 2.69 11.17 -13.26
CA PRO A 49 2.10 9.86 -13.49
C PRO A 49 0.95 9.64 -12.51
N ARG A 50 -0.29 9.56 -13.03
CA ARG A 50 -1.42 9.21 -12.17
C ARG A 50 -1.14 7.81 -11.63
N PRO A 51 -1.12 7.61 -10.29
CA PRO A 51 -0.89 6.30 -9.73
C PRO A 51 -1.99 5.37 -10.23
N ARG A 52 -1.60 4.39 -11.07
CA ARG A 52 -2.45 3.25 -11.42
C ARG A 52 -2.95 2.63 -10.12
N GLY A 53 -4.27 2.48 -9.97
CA GLY A 53 -4.85 1.90 -8.77
C GLY A 53 -4.32 0.49 -8.52
N PHE A 54 -4.23 0.06 -7.27
CA PHE A 54 -3.69 -1.26 -6.89
C PHE A 54 -4.32 -2.42 -7.70
N PHE A 55 -5.63 -2.34 -7.95
CA PHE A 55 -6.41 -3.32 -8.73
C PHE A 55 -6.26 -3.23 -10.26
N SER A 56 -5.49 -2.28 -10.78
CA SER A 56 -5.23 -2.18 -12.23
C SER A 56 -4.06 -3.06 -12.70
N SER A 57 -3.38 -3.74 -11.77
CA SER A 57 -2.33 -4.70 -12.08
C SER A 57 -2.81 -6.13 -11.80
N ILE A 58 -2.37 -7.10 -12.61
CA ILE A 58 -2.61 -8.53 -12.38
C ILE A 58 -2.10 -8.94 -10.98
N SER A 59 -0.95 -8.40 -10.57
CA SER A 59 -0.40 -8.62 -9.23
C SER A 59 -1.37 -8.18 -8.13
N GLY A 60 -2.03 -7.02 -8.27
CA GLY A 60 -3.03 -6.55 -7.31
C GLY A 60 -4.23 -7.49 -7.18
N TRP A 61 -4.69 -8.07 -8.29
CA TRP A 61 -5.75 -9.09 -8.27
C TRP A 61 -5.31 -10.38 -7.60
N MET A 62 -4.09 -10.86 -7.86
CA MET A 62 -3.57 -12.07 -7.19
C MET A 62 -3.50 -11.89 -5.67
N VAL A 63 -3.05 -10.72 -5.20
CA VAL A 63 -3.03 -10.40 -3.77
C VAL A 63 -4.44 -10.31 -3.18
N ALA A 64 -5.39 -9.71 -3.90
CA ALA A 64 -6.78 -9.62 -3.46
C ALA A 64 -7.43 -11.01 -3.31
N ILE A 65 -7.22 -11.90 -4.28
CA ILE A 65 -7.74 -13.28 -4.25
C ILE A 65 -7.10 -14.07 -3.09
N ALA A 66 -5.78 -13.96 -2.90
CA ALA A 66 -5.10 -14.59 -1.77
C ALA A 66 -5.65 -14.10 -0.43
N GLY A 67 -5.88 -12.79 -0.30
CA GLY A 67 -6.51 -12.21 0.89
C GLY A 67 -7.92 -12.75 1.14
N LEU A 68 -8.76 -12.86 0.10
CA LEU A 68 -10.09 -13.44 0.20
C LEU A 68 -10.05 -14.91 0.64
N ALA A 69 -9.13 -15.71 0.09
CA ALA A 69 -8.96 -17.11 0.47
C ALA A 69 -8.56 -17.26 1.95
N VAL A 70 -7.63 -16.43 2.42
CA VAL A 70 -7.24 -16.39 3.85
C VAL A 70 -8.42 -15.99 4.73
N CYS A 71 -9.18 -14.97 4.34
CA CYS A 71 -10.38 -14.55 5.06
C CYS A 71 -11.42 -15.67 5.14
N MET A 72 -11.68 -16.39 4.04
CA MET A 72 -12.62 -17.52 4.05
C MET A 72 -12.14 -18.68 4.93
N GLY A 73 -10.84 -19.01 4.89
CA GLY A 73 -10.26 -20.03 5.76
C GLY A 73 -10.39 -19.66 7.24
N LEU A 74 -10.09 -18.41 7.60
CA LEU A 74 -10.26 -17.91 8.97
C LEU A 74 -11.73 -17.91 9.41
N TYR A 75 -12.65 -17.53 8.52
CA TYR A 75 -14.09 -17.55 8.82
C TYR A 75 -14.59 -18.96 9.14
N ALA A 76 -14.16 -19.95 8.36
CA ALA A 76 -14.55 -21.35 8.54
C ALA A 76 -14.03 -21.94 9.86
N LEU A 77 -12.85 -21.53 10.32
CA LEU A 77 -12.24 -22.03 11.56
C LEU A 77 -12.74 -21.29 12.81
N ALA A 78 -12.84 -19.97 12.74
CA ALA A 78 -13.18 -19.13 13.88
C ALA A 78 -13.75 -17.78 13.40
N PRO A 79 -15.08 -17.64 13.24
CA PRO A 79 -15.68 -16.41 12.71
C PRO A 79 -15.35 -15.17 13.56
N GLY A 80 -15.14 -15.34 14.87
CA GLY A 80 -14.71 -14.26 15.77
C GLY A 80 -13.30 -13.71 15.48
N MET A 81 -12.40 -14.51 14.92
CA MET A 81 -11.02 -14.08 14.61
C MET A 81 -10.98 -13.07 13.48
N LEU A 82 -11.92 -13.14 12.54
CA LEU A 82 -12.03 -12.15 11.46
C LEU A 82 -12.34 -10.75 12.00
N PHE A 83 -13.17 -10.66 13.04
CA PHE A 83 -13.52 -9.38 13.65
C PHE A 83 -12.32 -8.76 14.37
N LEU A 84 -11.57 -9.58 15.12
CA LEU A 84 -10.32 -9.16 15.77
C LEU A 84 -9.25 -8.75 14.75
N ALA A 85 -9.11 -9.50 13.66
CA ALA A 85 -8.23 -9.16 12.56
C ALA A 85 -8.64 -7.85 11.88
N ALA A 86 -9.93 -7.62 11.63
CA ALA A 86 -10.41 -6.37 11.04
C ALA A 86 -10.14 -5.18 11.96
N ILE A 87 -10.46 -5.28 13.25
CA ILE A 87 -10.22 -4.22 14.24
C ILE A 87 -8.73 -3.86 14.34
N SER A 88 -7.83 -4.84 14.24
CA SER A 88 -6.39 -4.61 14.31
C SER A 88 -5.80 -4.06 13.01
N VAL A 89 -6.27 -4.52 11.84
CA VAL A 89 -5.72 -4.13 10.53
C VAL A 89 -6.25 -2.78 10.03
N LEU A 90 -7.54 -2.47 10.26
CA LEU A 90 -8.16 -1.21 9.84
C LEU A 90 -7.36 0.05 10.25
N PRO A 91 -6.95 0.23 11.53
CA PRO A 91 -6.19 1.40 11.94
C PRO A 91 -4.80 1.45 11.27
N ALA A 92 -4.18 0.31 11.00
CA ALA A 92 -2.90 0.24 10.28
C ALA A 92 -3.04 0.73 8.84
N ILE A 93 -4.07 0.27 8.12
CA ILE A 93 -4.37 0.74 6.76
C ILE A 93 -4.67 2.24 6.76
N ALA A 94 -5.55 2.69 7.65
CA ALA A 94 -5.93 4.10 7.74
C ALA A 94 -4.71 5.00 7.99
N ALA A 95 -3.83 4.61 8.91
CA ALA A 95 -2.60 5.35 9.22
C ALA A 95 -1.64 5.43 8.02
N VAL A 96 -1.46 4.33 7.27
CA VAL A 96 -0.64 4.31 6.06
C VAL A 96 -1.23 5.23 4.99
N GLU A 97 -2.54 5.18 4.76
CA GLU A 97 -3.20 6.04 3.76
C GLU A 97 -3.17 7.52 4.16
N VAL A 98 -3.43 7.86 5.43
CA VAL A 98 -3.31 9.25 5.92
C VAL A 98 -1.89 9.77 5.75
N LYS A 99 -0.87 8.96 6.08
CA LYS A 99 0.54 9.35 5.93
C LYS A 99 0.94 9.47 4.46
N ALA A 100 0.48 8.55 3.62
CA ALA A 100 0.69 8.60 2.18
C ALA A 100 0.01 9.83 1.56
N ALA A 101 -1.24 10.13 1.94
CA ALA A 101 -1.97 11.31 1.49
C ALA A 101 -1.28 12.61 1.93
N ARG A 102 -0.80 12.68 3.18
CA ARG A 102 -0.05 13.83 3.69
C ARG A 102 1.25 14.05 2.90
N ARG A 103 1.99 12.98 2.58
CA ARG A 103 3.21 13.10 1.75
C ARG A 103 2.93 13.48 0.31
N ARG A 104 1.84 12.98 -0.29
CA ARG A 104 1.41 13.40 -1.63
C ARG A 104 1.11 14.90 -1.69
N ARG A 105 0.52 15.48 -0.64
CA ARG A 105 0.32 16.95 -0.54
C ARG A 105 1.64 17.74 -0.48
N LEU A 106 2.70 17.12 0.02
CA LEU A 106 4.05 17.70 0.09
C LEU A 106 4.90 17.41 -1.16
N GLY A 107 4.35 16.72 -2.18
CA GLY A 107 5.09 16.33 -3.38
C GLY A 107 6.17 15.26 -3.15
N LEU A 108 6.20 14.62 -1.97
CA LEU A 108 7.20 13.62 -1.64
C LEU A 108 6.70 12.21 -1.99
N PRO A 109 7.39 11.46 -2.88
CA PRO A 109 7.04 10.07 -3.14
C PRO A 109 7.31 9.22 -1.90
N MET A 110 6.50 8.17 -1.73
CA MET A 110 6.66 7.21 -0.64
C MET A 110 7.01 5.86 -1.26
N SER A 111 8.13 5.27 -0.85
CA SER A 111 8.57 3.98 -1.39
C SER A 111 7.63 2.86 -0.93
N ALA A 112 7.51 1.81 -1.75
CA ALA A 112 6.69 0.64 -1.39
C ALA A 112 7.22 -0.03 -0.10
N ALA A 113 8.54 -0.12 0.04
CA ALA A 113 9.19 -0.64 1.25
C ALA A 113 8.79 0.14 2.50
N GLU A 114 8.76 1.48 2.42
CA GLU A 114 8.36 2.31 3.55
C GLU A 114 6.89 2.09 3.94
N ARG A 115 5.99 1.89 2.97
CA ARG A 115 4.58 1.54 3.26
C ARG A 115 4.47 0.20 3.96
N VAL A 116 5.20 -0.82 3.50
CA VAL A 116 5.20 -2.16 4.10
C VAL A 116 5.75 -2.12 5.51
N VAL A 117 6.88 -1.44 5.74
CA VAL A 117 7.47 -1.31 7.08
C VAL A 117 6.51 -0.62 8.05
N ILE A 118 5.87 0.49 7.64
CA ILE A 118 4.91 1.20 8.49
C ILE A 118 3.67 0.35 8.77
N PHE A 119 3.17 -0.37 7.76
CA PHE A 119 2.04 -1.27 7.92
C PHE A 119 2.35 -2.39 8.92
N VAL A 120 3.47 -3.09 8.76
CA VAL A 120 3.90 -4.17 9.67
C VAL A 120 4.12 -3.63 11.08
N LEU A 121 4.81 -2.48 11.20
CA LEU A 121 5.07 -1.85 12.49
C LEU A 121 3.75 -1.54 13.22
N ILE A 122 2.78 -0.90 12.57
CA ILE A 122 1.51 -0.55 13.21
C ILE A 122 0.69 -1.81 13.52
N THR A 123 0.64 -2.76 12.58
CA THR A 123 -0.12 -4.01 12.76
C THR A 123 0.38 -4.83 13.95
N VAL A 124 1.68 -4.79 14.27
CA VAL A 124 2.26 -5.50 15.43
C VAL A 124 2.19 -4.64 16.70
N VAL A 125 2.56 -3.36 16.63
CA VAL A 125 2.65 -2.49 17.80
C VAL A 125 1.26 -2.19 18.38
N THR A 126 0.25 -1.94 17.56
CA THR A 126 -1.11 -1.64 18.03
C THR A 126 -1.71 -2.73 18.93
N PRO A 127 -1.77 -4.02 18.55
CA PRO A 127 -2.32 -5.05 19.42
C PRO A 127 -1.49 -5.23 20.69
N VAL A 128 -0.15 -5.13 20.62
CA VAL A 128 0.71 -5.19 21.81
C VAL A 128 0.37 -4.07 22.79
N LEU A 129 0.21 -2.83 22.30
CA LEU A 129 -0.18 -1.70 23.13
C LEU A 129 -1.59 -1.85 23.71
N VAL A 130 -2.56 -2.35 22.92
CA VAL A 130 -3.94 -2.58 23.37
C VAL A 130 -3.98 -3.64 24.47
N VAL A 131 -3.29 -4.78 24.27
CA VAL A 131 -3.21 -5.85 25.29
C VAL A 131 -2.49 -5.34 26.54
N GLY A 132 -1.37 -4.63 26.39
CA GLY A 132 -0.65 -4.04 27.51
C GLY A 132 -1.52 -3.07 28.31
N ALA A 133 -2.25 -2.18 27.63
CA ALA A 133 -3.18 -1.25 28.27
C ALA A 133 -4.32 -1.96 29.00
N ALA A 134 -4.90 -3.01 28.39
CA ALA A 134 -5.96 -3.81 29.01
C ALA A 134 -5.48 -4.52 30.29
N VAL A 135 -4.28 -5.09 30.27
CA VAL A 135 -3.66 -5.73 31.45
C VAL A 135 -3.43 -4.71 32.56
N ILE A 136 -2.87 -3.53 32.24
CA ILE A 136 -2.65 -2.47 33.22
C ILE A 136 -3.97 -2.01 33.84
N ALA A 137 -5.00 -1.81 33.02
CA ALA A 137 -6.33 -1.40 33.49
C ALA A 137 -6.96 -2.46 34.41
N LEU A 138 -6.81 -3.75 34.08
CA LEU A 138 -7.30 -4.85 34.90
C LEU A 138 -6.60 -4.88 36.27
N ILE A 139 -5.27 -4.75 36.29
CA ILE A 139 -4.50 -4.71 37.55
C ILE A 139 -4.94 -3.52 38.42
N ALA A 140 -5.09 -2.33 37.81
CA ALA A 140 -5.57 -1.15 38.50
C ALA A 140 -6.98 -1.38 39.09
N TYR A 141 -7.89 -1.95 38.31
CA TYR A 141 -9.24 -2.28 38.75
C TYR A 141 -9.25 -3.26 39.94
N CYS A 142 -8.46 -4.34 39.87
CA CYS A 142 -8.32 -5.30 40.96
C CYS A 142 -7.72 -4.66 42.23
N SER A 143 -6.78 -3.72 42.06
CA SER A 143 -6.18 -3.01 43.20
C SER A 143 -7.15 -2.04 43.88
N MET A 144 -8.06 -1.44 43.12
CA MET A 144 -9.06 -0.50 43.64
C MET A 144 -10.26 -1.19 44.27
N THR A 145 -10.64 -2.37 43.77
CA THR A 145 -11.84 -3.08 44.24
C THR A 145 -11.64 -3.84 45.54
N GLY A 146 -10.40 -4.13 45.96
CA GLY A 146 -10.08 -4.80 47.22
C GLY A 146 -10.76 -6.17 47.39
N PRO A 147 -10.42 -6.96 48.42
CA PRO A 147 -11.24 -8.11 48.77
C PRO A 147 -12.60 -7.60 49.23
N VAL A 148 -13.65 -7.91 48.47
CA VAL A 148 -15.03 -7.73 48.92
C VAL A 148 -15.18 -8.59 50.19
N ASN A 149 -15.10 -7.95 51.36
CA ASN A 149 -15.35 -8.62 52.63
C ASN A 149 -16.84 -9.00 52.66
N PHE A 150 -17.15 -10.24 52.26
CA PHE A 150 -18.43 -10.87 52.54
C PHE A 150 -18.46 -11.22 54.03
N HIS A 151 -18.86 -10.25 54.85
CA HIS A 151 -19.03 -10.38 56.29
C HIS A 151 -20.51 -10.51 56.67
#